data_AF-A0AAV1LMR6-F1
#
_entry.id   AF-A0AAV1LMR6-F1
#
_cell.length_a   1.000
_cell.length_b   1.000
_cell.length_c   1.000
_cell.angle_alpha   90.00
_cell.angle_beta   90.00
_cell.angle_gamma   90.00
#
_symmetry.space_group_name_H-M   'P 1'
#
loop_
_entity.id
_entity.type
_entity.pdbx_description
1 polymer ?
#
loop_
_entity_poly.entity_id
_entity_poly.type
_entity_poly.pdbx_seq_one_letter_code
_entity_poly.pdbx_strand_id
1 'polypeptide(L)'
;MSDMIINDTVPVDKKWNELIKYNIFIMKLIEFVISVILMTLPFALAEADTFHCLAAAPTLILSFIFIVLYLVDQAQDLAEQLYLFTQIFLNVVALLHLIIEPSSAGMYYGLFYCHLIIALCIDFYYVVKDKGCLIFAAVK
;
A
#
# COMPACT_ATOMS: atom_id res chain seq x y z
N MET A 1 36.30 0.87 40.83
CA MET A 1 35.85 0.20 39.60
C MET A 1 34.34 0.10 39.67
N SER A 2 33.63 1.05 39.05
CA SER A 2 32.20 0.86 38.74
C SER A 2 32.15 0.47 37.27
N ASP A 3 31.69 -0.74 37.00
CA ASP A 3 31.47 -1.22 35.65
C ASP A 3 30.33 -0.40 35.03
N MET A 4 30.71 0.54 34.17
CA MET A 4 29.81 1.22 33.27
C MET A 4 29.37 0.19 32.21
N ILE A 5 28.19 -0.37 32.38
CA ILE A 5 27.54 -1.22 31.38
C ILE A 5 27.18 -0.31 30.19
N ILE A 6 28.01 -0.38 29.16
CA ILE A 6 27.82 0.28 27.88
C ILE A 6 26.51 -0.25 27.28
N ASN A 7 25.48 0.59 27.24
CA ASN A 7 24.19 0.29 26.65
C ASN A 7 24.09 0.77 25.18
N ASP A 8 25.15 0.57 24.39
CA ASP A 8 25.30 1.16 23.04
C ASP A 8 25.20 0.17 21.86
N THR A 9 24.88 -1.10 22.07
CA THR A 9 25.05 -2.11 21.03
C THR A 9 23.75 -2.68 20.47
N VAL A 10 22.72 -1.85 20.28
CA VAL A 10 21.77 -2.17 19.20
C VAL A 10 22.35 -1.54 17.93
N PRO A 11 22.88 -2.33 16.98
CA PRO A 11 23.46 -1.78 15.76
C PRO A 11 22.43 -0.88 15.09
N VAL A 12 22.86 0.33 14.74
CA VAL A 12 22.01 1.38 14.16
C VAL A 12 21.20 0.81 12.99
N ASP A 13 21.80 -0.06 12.18
CA ASP A 13 21.18 -0.76 11.05
C ASP A 13 19.96 -1.60 11.44
N LYS A 14 19.97 -2.25 12.61
CA LYS A 14 18.84 -3.07 13.08
C LYS A 14 17.64 -2.20 13.46
N LYS A 15 17.89 -1.05 14.12
CA LYS A 15 16.83 -0.08 14.45
C LYS A 15 16.23 0.54 13.19
N TRP A 16 17.04 0.84 12.19
CA TRP A 16 16.56 1.37 10.91
C TRP A 16 15.70 0.35 10.15
N ASN A 17 16.09 -0.91 10.13
CA ASN A 17 15.32 -1.98 9.48
C ASN A 17 13.95 -2.18 10.16
N GLU A 18 13.92 -2.27 11.49
CA GLU A 18 12.65 -2.37 12.24
C GLU A 18 11.72 -1.17 11.99
N LEU A 19 12.28 0.04 11.87
CA LEU A 19 11.52 1.26 11.59
C LEU A 19 10.95 1.26 10.15
N ILE A 20 11.68 0.74 9.16
CA ILE A 20 11.20 0.60 7.79
C ILE A 20 10.06 -0.43 7.72
N LYS A 21 10.19 -1.58 8.38
CA LYS A 21 9.13 -2.59 8.46
C LYS A 21 7.86 -2.05 9.10
N TYR A 22 7.99 -1.27 10.17
CA TYR A 22 6.86 -0.62 10.83
C TYR A 22 6.16 0.38 9.89
N ASN A 23 6.92 1.15 9.11
CA ASN A 23 6.37 2.06 8.13
C ASN A 23 5.61 1.32 7.01
N ILE A 24 6.14 0.19 6.51
CA ILE A 24 5.45 -0.64 5.51
C ILE A 24 4.12 -1.15 6.08
N PHE A 25 4.12 -1.66 7.31
CA PHE A 25 2.88 -2.10 7.98
C PHE A 25 1.85 -0.96 8.09
N ILE A 26 2.27 0.24 8.49
CA ILE A 26 1.40 1.42 8.54
C ILE A 26 0.82 1.75 7.17
N MET A 27 1.62 1.66 6.10
CA MET A 27 1.14 1.92 4.75
C MET A 27 0.05 0.93 4.32
N LYS A 28 0.19 -0.37 4.61
CA LYS A 28 -0.89 -1.35 4.37
C LYS A 28 -2.16 -1.01 5.13
N LEU A 29 -2.05 -0.52 6.36
CA LEU A 29 -3.20 -0.07 7.14
C LEU A 29 -3.88 1.15 6.51
N ILE A 30 -3.11 2.11 6.00
CA ILE A 30 -3.64 3.29 5.29
C ILE A 30 -4.35 2.86 4.00
N GLU A 31 -3.74 1.99 3.21
CA GLU A 31 -4.34 1.41 1.99
C GLU A 31 -5.67 0.72 2.31
N PHE A 32 -5.70 -0.06 3.39
CA PHE A 32 -6.91 -0.74 3.85
C PHE A 32 -8.02 0.25 4.20
N VAL A 33 -7.72 1.27 5.02
CA VAL A 33 -8.71 2.28 5.45
C VAL A 33 -9.26 3.06 4.26
N ILE A 34 -8.40 3.51 3.35
CA ILE A 34 -8.83 4.24 2.13
C ILE A 34 -9.71 3.33 1.26
N SER A 35 -9.35 2.05 1.14
CA SER A 35 -10.14 1.09 0.35
C SER A 35 -11.50 0.79 0.97
N VAL A 36 -11.60 0.75 2.30
CA VAL A 36 -12.89 0.64 3.03
C VAL A 36 -13.77 1.86 2.74
N ILE A 37 -13.19 3.07 2.78
CA ILE A 37 -13.92 4.30 2.46
C ILE A 37 -14.42 4.27 1.02
N LEU A 38 -13.57 3.90 0.06
CA LEU A 38 -13.95 3.77 -1.36
C LEU A 38 -15.05 2.74 -1.58
N MET A 39 -15.01 1.61 -0.87
CA MET A 39 -16.04 0.56 -0.98
C MET A 39 -17.37 0.95 -0.33
N THR A 40 -17.35 1.85 0.67
CA THR A 40 -18.55 2.32 1.36
C THR A 40 -19.14 3.60 0.77
N LEU A 41 -18.35 4.38 0.02
CA LEU A 41 -18.77 5.60 -0.68
C LEU A 41 -20.06 5.43 -1.51
N PRO A 42 -20.24 4.32 -2.27
CA PRO A 42 -21.47 4.03 -3.02
C PRO A 42 -22.76 4.07 -2.21
N PHE A 43 -22.70 3.75 -0.91
CA PHE A 43 -23.87 3.78 -0.04
C PHE A 43 -24.23 5.20 0.42
N ALA A 44 -23.28 6.14 0.33
CA ALA A 44 -23.47 7.55 0.66
C ALA A 44 -23.70 8.43 -0.57
N LEU A 45 -23.15 8.05 -1.73
CA LEU A 45 -23.23 8.78 -3.00
C LEU A 45 -23.86 7.85 -4.05
N ALA A 46 -25.07 8.19 -4.51
CA ALA A 46 -25.94 7.32 -5.33
C ALA A 46 -25.43 6.96 -6.75
N GLU A 47 -24.25 7.44 -7.16
CA GLU A 47 -23.69 7.27 -8.51
C GLU A 47 -22.42 6.42 -8.48
N ALA A 48 -22.51 5.22 -7.91
CA ALA A 48 -21.39 4.28 -7.97
C ALA A 48 -21.38 3.53 -9.30
N ASP A 49 -20.42 3.88 -10.15
CA ASP A 49 -20.16 3.16 -11.39
C ASP A 49 -19.43 1.83 -11.17
N THR A 50 -19.58 0.90 -12.12
CA THR A 50 -19.05 -0.48 -12.07
C THR A 50 -17.53 -0.55 -11.89
N PHE A 51 -16.80 0.46 -12.37
CA PHE A 51 -15.34 0.52 -12.24
C PHE A 51 -14.85 0.87 -10.83
N HIS A 52 -15.70 1.33 -9.92
CA HIS A 52 -15.26 1.64 -8.55
C HIS A 52 -14.81 0.41 -7.77
N CYS A 53 -15.52 -0.69 -7.95
CA CYS A 53 -15.23 -1.97 -7.31
C CYS A 53 -13.91 -2.57 -7.83
N LEU A 54 -13.50 -2.24 -9.06
CA LEU A 54 -12.34 -2.85 -9.72
C LEU A 54 -11.01 -2.45 -9.06
N ALA A 55 -10.92 -1.23 -8.52
CA ALA A 55 -9.73 -0.77 -7.82
C ALA A 55 -9.84 -0.96 -6.29
N ALA A 56 -11.01 -0.66 -5.71
CA ALA A 56 -11.19 -0.69 -4.26
C ALA A 56 -11.19 -2.11 -3.67
N ALA A 57 -11.89 -3.07 -4.30
CA ALA A 57 -12.02 -4.40 -3.74
C ALA A 57 -10.68 -5.19 -3.75
N PRO A 58 -9.89 -5.20 -4.83
CA PRO A 58 -8.58 -5.85 -4.82
C PRO A 58 -7.61 -5.19 -3.84
N THR A 59 -7.59 -3.86 -3.75
CA THR A 59 -6.73 -3.14 -2.79
C THR A 59 -7.10 -3.51 -1.36
N LEU A 60 -8.39 -3.58 -1.03
CA LEU A 60 -8.87 -3.96 0.30
C LEU A 60 -8.49 -5.40 0.68
N ILE A 61 -8.74 -6.36 -0.21
CA ILE A 61 -8.45 -7.78 0.05
C ILE A 61 -6.95 -7.98 0.25
N LEU A 62 -6.12 -7.41 -0.63
CA LEU A 62 -4.70 -7.66 -0.61
C LEU A 62 -3.99 -6.88 0.50
N SER A 63 -4.39 -5.63 0.80
CA SER A 63 -3.89 -4.92 1.99
C SER A 63 -4.21 -5.68 3.28
N PHE A 64 -5.41 -6.26 3.40
CA PHE A 64 -5.75 -7.11 4.54
C PHE A 64 -4.89 -8.38 4.62
N ILE A 65 -4.70 -9.08 3.50
CA ILE A 65 -3.83 -10.27 3.44
C ILE A 65 -2.41 -9.90 3.86
N PHE A 66 -1.85 -8.80 3.35
CA PHE A 66 -0.50 -8.37 3.74
C PHE A 66 -0.41 -7.97 5.20
N ILE A 67 -1.40 -7.26 5.76
CA ILE A 67 -1.46 -6.98 7.21
C ILE A 67 -1.36 -8.29 8.02
N VAL A 68 -2.15 -9.30 7.65
CA VAL A 68 -2.10 -10.62 8.32
C VAL A 68 -0.73 -11.27 8.15
N LEU A 69 -0.17 -11.29 6.92
CA LEU A 69 1.14 -11.88 6.65
C LEU A 69 2.28 -11.17 7.38
N TYR A 70 2.19 -9.86 7.60
CA TYR A 70 3.14 -9.10 8.41
C TYR A 70 3.01 -9.43 9.89
N LEU A 71 1.80 -9.68 10.42
CA LEU A 71 1.61 -10.11 11.81
C LEU A 71 2.16 -11.50 12.09
N VAL A 72 2.19 -12.38 11.07
CA VAL A 72 2.75 -13.74 11.20
C VAL A 72 4.16 -13.87 10.61
N ASP A 73 4.81 -12.76 10.24
CA ASP A 73 6.15 -12.72 9.62
C ASP A 73 6.30 -13.65 8.38
N GLN A 74 5.25 -13.83 7.59
CA GLN A 74 5.24 -14.66 6.37
C GLN A 74 5.04 -13.87 5.07
N ALA A 75 5.26 -12.55 5.09
CA ALA A 75 5.15 -11.72 3.89
C ALA A 75 6.25 -12.06 2.88
N GLN A 76 5.87 -12.57 1.70
CA GLN A 76 6.81 -12.85 0.61
C GLN A 76 7.14 -11.59 -0.18
N ASP A 77 8.42 -11.27 -0.30
CA ASP A 77 8.92 -10.02 -0.87
C ASP A 77 8.51 -9.80 -2.34
N LEU A 78 8.63 -10.84 -3.18
CA LEU A 78 8.25 -10.74 -4.59
C LEU A 78 6.73 -10.57 -4.75
N ALA A 79 5.94 -11.29 -3.96
CA ALA A 79 4.49 -11.20 -4.01
C ALA A 79 4.00 -9.81 -3.58
N GLU A 80 4.64 -9.21 -2.58
CA GLU A 80 4.35 -7.85 -2.13
C GLU A 80 4.63 -6.81 -3.22
N GLN A 81 5.77 -6.90 -3.88
CA GLN A 81 6.12 -5.97 -4.95
C GLN A 81 5.19 -6.11 -6.16
N LEU A 82 4.85 -7.34 -6.55
CA LEU A 82 3.88 -7.59 -7.62
C LEU A 82 2.49 -7.05 -7.26
N TYR A 83 2.04 -7.26 -6.02
CA TYR A 83 0.80 -6.68 -5.50
C TYR A 83 0.80 -5.16 -5.65
N LEU A 84 1.82 -4.48 -5.13
CA LEU A 84 1.91 -3.02 -5.18
C LEU A 84 1.90 -2.50 -6.61
N PHE A 85 2.67 -3.15 -7.49
CA PHE A 85 2.70 -2.79 -8.91
C PHE A 85 1.32 -2.96 -9.57
N THR A 86 0.66 -4.11 -9.36
CA THR A 86 -0.69 -4.36 -9.89
C THR A 86 -1.71 -3.36 -9.34
N GLN A 87 -1.64 -2.99 -8.06
CA GLN A 87 -2.55 -2.00 -7.50
C GLN A 87 -2.33 -0.60 -8.06
N ILE A 88 -1.08 -0.16 -8.19
CA ILE A 88 -0.76 1.13 -8.81
C ILE A 88 -1.35 1.15 -10.22
N PHE A 89 -1.15 0.08 -10.99
CA PHE A 89 -1.71 -0.02 -12.35
C PHE A 89 -3.24 0.04 -12.36
N LEU A 90 -3.93 -0.76 -11.55
CA LEU A 90 -5.40 -0.78 -11.51
C LEU A 90 -5.99 0.57 -11.05
N ASN A 91 -5.37 1.21 -10.05
CA ASN A 91 -5.81 2.52 -9.57
C ASN A 91 -5.58 3.63 -10.61
N VAL A 92 -4.48 3.56 -11.38
CA VAL A 92 -4.26 4.47 -12.51
C VAL A 92 -5.32 4.26 -13.60
N VAL A 93 -5.67 3.02 -13.93
CA VAL A 93 -6.73 2.73 -14.90
C VAL A 93 -8.08 3.27 -14.42
N ALA A 94 -8.43 3.08 -13.14
CA ALA A 94 -9.65 3.64 -12.55
C ALA A 94 -9.67 5.17 -12.60
N LEU A 95 -8.53 5.82 -12.33
CA LEU A 95 -8.40 7.28 -12.45
C LEU A 95 -8.56 7.76 -13.89
N LEU A 96 -7.99 7.05 -14.88
CA LEU A 96 -8.14 7.39 -16.29
C LEU A 96 -9.59 7.25 -16.75
N HIS A 97 -10.31 6.21 -16.33
CA HIS A 97 -11.72 6.04 -16.63
C HIS A 97 -12.54 7.25 -16.16
N LEU A 98 -12.24 7.75 -14.96
CA LEU A 98 -12.91 8.90 -14.36
C LEU A 98 -12.69 10.21 -15.11
N ILE A 99 -11.56 10.35 -15.81
CA ILE A 99 -11.26 11.51 -16.66
C ILE A 99 -12.05 11.45 -17.96
N ILE A 100 -12.26 10.24 -18.50
CA ILE A 100 -12.98 10.02 -19.77
C ILE A 100 -14.49 10.22 -19.57
N GLU A 101 -15.04 9.72 -18.46
CA GLU A 101 -16.46 9.85 -18.11
C GLU A 101 -16.63 10.68 -16.83
N PRO A 102 -16.54 12.01 -16.93
CA PRO A 102 -16.59 12.87 -15.76
C PRO A 102 -18.02 12.96 -15.20
N SER A 103 -18.18 12.55 -13.95
CA SER A 103 -19.40 12.77 -13.15
C SER A 103 -19.09 13.59 -11.91
N SER A 104 -20.12 14.25 -11.35
CA SER A 104 -19.95 15.06 -10.13
C SER A 104 -19.58 14.20 -8.92
N ALA A 105 -20.14 12.99 -8.82
CA ALA A 105 -19.73 11.99 -7.85
C ALA A 105 -18.31 11.47 -8.15
N GLY A 106 -17.96 11.35 -9.43
CA GLY A 106 -16.64 10.93 -9.90
C GLY A 106 -15.50 11.75 -9.31
N MET A 107 -15.67 13.07 -9.13
CA MET A 107 -14.61 13.91 -8.53
C MET A 107 -14.19 13.44 -7.13
N TYR A 108 -15.12 12.98 -6.30
CA TYR A 108 -14.81 12.44 -4.98
C TYR A 108 -14.00 11.14 -5.09
N TYR A 109 -14.41 10.22 -5.96
CA TYR A 109 -13.68 8.99 -6.23
C TYR A 109 -12.27 9.26 -6.78
N GLY A 110 -12.13 10.23 -7.69
CA GLY A 110 -10.85 10.66 -8.24
C GLY A 110 -9.87 11.15 -7.17
N LEU A 111 -10.36 11.93 -6.20
CA LEU A 111 -9.54 12.36 -5.05
C LEU A 111 -9.04 11.15 -4.25
N PHE A 112 -9.90 10.18 -3.95
CA PHE A 112 -9.49 8.97 -3.23
C PHE A 112 -8.51 8.11 -4.03
N TYR A 113 -8.70 7.93 -5.35
CA TYR A 113 -7.74 7.23 -6.19
C TYR A 113 -6.37 7.92 -6.22
N CYS A 114 -6.33 9.24 -6.30
CA CYS A 114 -5.07 9.99 -6.20
C CYS A 114 -4.35 9.74 -4.86
N HIS A 115 -5.08 9.79 -3.74
CA HIS A 115 -4.51 9.49 -2.43
C HIS A 115 -4.01 8.04 -2.34
N LEU A 116 -4.77 7.10 -2.90
CA LEU A 116 -4.41 5.68 -2.89
C LEU A 116 -3.16 5.40 -3.75
N ILE A 117 -3.04 6.02 -4.92
CA ILE A 117 -1.84 5.94 -5.77
C ILE A 117 -0.63 6.49 -5.03
N ILE A 118 -0.77 7.65 -4.37
CA ILE A 118 0.33 8.24 -3.59
C ILE A 118 0.75 7.29 -2.46
N ALA A 119 -0.22 6.73 -1.73
CA ALA A 119 0.04 5.77 -0.65
C ALA A 119 0.79 4.53 -1.18
N LEU A 120 0.28 3.92 -2.26
CA LEU A 120 0.91 2.74 -2.88
C LEU A 120 2.33 3.04 -3.39
N CYS A 121 2.58 4.23 -3.94
CA CYS A 121 3.91 4.66 -4.38
C CYS A 121 4.89 4.84 -3.20
N ILE A 122 4.42 5.43 -2.09
CA ILE A 122 5.21 5.57 -0.87
C ILE A 122 5.51 4.18 -0.28
N ASP A 123 4.53 3.28 -0.28
CA ASP A 123 4.73 1.93 0.21
C ASP A 123 5.74 1.16 -0.66
N PHE A 124 5.58 1.25 -1.99
CA PHE A 124 6.53 0.67 -2.94
C PHE A 124 7.95 1.20 -2.74
N TYR A 125 8.10 2.50 -2.46
CA TYR A 125 9.39 3.09 -2.13
C TYR A 125 10.00 2.48 -0.85
N TYR A 126 9.22 2.30 0.22
CA TYR A 126 9.71 1.68 1.45
C TYR A 126 10.07 0.21 1.26
N VAL A 127 9.24 -0.55 0.55
CA VAL A 127 9.49 -1.97 0.20
C VAL A 127 10.76 -2.12 -0.62
N VAL A 128 10.98 -1.27 -1.64
CA VAL A 128 12.20 -1.29 -2.45
C VAL A 128 13.43 -0.89 -1.63
N LYS A 129 13.29 0.05 -0.69
CA LYS A 129 14.38 0.45 0.20
C LYS A 129 14.78 -0.65 1.18
N ASP A 130 13.83 -1.44 1.66
CA ASP A 130 14.08 -2.55 2.59
C ASP A 130 14.66 -3.79 1.86
N LYS A 131 14.00 -4.20 0.77
CA LYS A 131 14.19 -5.51 0.13
C LYS A 131 14.91 -5.45 -1.22
N GLY A 132 15.16 -4.24 -1.74
CA GLY A 132 15.62 -4.02 -3.11
C GLY A 132 14.47 -4.17 -4.13
N CYS A 133 14.73 -3.92 -5.41
CA CYS A 133 13.73 -4.10 -6.46
C CYS A 133 13.87 -5.50 -7.10
N LEU A 134 12.94 -6.41 -6.79
CA LEU A 134 12.97 -7.80 -7.23
C LEU A 134 12.21 -8.02 -8.54
N ILE A 135 11.24 -7.14 -8.88
CA ILE A 135 10.46 -7.21 -10.13
C ILE A 135 11.36 -7.16 -11.38
N PHE A 136 12.39 -6.32 -11.37
CA PHE A 136 13.36 -6.19 -12.47
C PHE A 136 14.61 -7.04 -12.29
N ALA A 137 14.71 -7.80 -11.19
CA ALA A 137 15.85 -8.68 -10.89
C ALA A 137 15.75 -10.04 -11.60
N ALA A 138 14.78 -10.23 -12.51
CA ALA A 138 14.64 -11.47 -13.26
C ALA A 138 15.85 -11.71 -14.19
N VAL A 139 16.48 -12.85 -13.93
CA VAL A 139 17.49 -13.59 -14.72
C VAL A 139 18.96 -13.23 -14.42
N LYS A 140 19.52 -13.97 -13.47
CA LYS A 140 20.89 -14.50 -13.61
C LYS A 140 20.81 -16.02 -13.63
#